data_AF-A0A1N7F9N0-F1
#
_entry.id   AF-A0A1N7F9N0-F1
#
_cell.length_a   1.000
_cell.length_b   1.000
_cell.length_c   1.000
_cell.angle_alpha   90.00
_cell.angle_beta   90.00
_cell.angle_gamma   90.00
#
_symmetry.space_group_name_H-M   'P 1'
#
loop_
_entity.id
_entity.type
_entity.pdbx_description
1 polymer ?
#
loop_
_entity_poly.entity_id
_entity_poly.type
_entity_poly.pdbx_seq_one_letter_code
_entity_poly.pdbx_strand_id
1 'polypeptide(L)'
;MNGLGCRQTEAQWSFDYLYDHSSEQEVSGGTVATVAQAIDGSVLVAAKLHSGRETDLRDVLAVAEEIDLDTVTRHLHRGDEDALRTQLERGLEILDGEDLKHGFRSDFGASTVSEETITDLRTYLAAQVEQLS
;
A
#
# COMPACT_ATOMS: atom_id res chain seq x y z
N MET A 1 2.51 21.81 -3.19
CA MET A 1 2.73 20.42 -3.68
C MET A 1 1.65 20.16 -4.72
N ASN A 2 2.04 19.88 -5.96
CA ASN A 2 1.12 19.51 -7.04
C ASN A 2 1.20 17.98 -7.23
N GLY A 3 0.62 17.24 -6.28
CA GLY A 3 0.75 15.78 -6.24
C GLY A 3 0.36 15.18 -4.88
N LEU A 4 0.67 13.90 -4.70
CA LEU A 4 0.52 13.16 -3.46
C LEU A 4 1.85 13.19 -2.70
N GLY A 5 1.81 13.33 -1.38
CA GLY A 5 3.02 13.22 -0.58
C GLY A 5 2.76 12.68 0.81
N CYS A 6 3.75 11.99 1.35
CA CYS A 6 3.77 11.54 2.74
C CYS A 6 4.72 12.45 3.53
N ARG A 7 4.21 13.09 4.59
CA ARG A 7 5.04 13.98 5.42
C ARG A 7 6.01 13.20 6.29
N GLN A 8 5.64 11.98 6.71
CA GLN A 8 6.42 11.16 7.61
C GLN A 8 7.73 10.69 7.00
N THR A 9 7.78 10.54 5.68
CA THR A 9 8.94 10.02 4.94
C THR A 9 9.41 10.98 3.85
N GLU A 10 8.86 12.19 3.78
CA GLU A 10 9.11 13.18 2.72
C GLU A 10 8.86 12.70 1.28
N ALA A 11 8.29 11.51 1.10
CA ALA A 11 8.02 10.90 -0.20
C ALA A 11 6.96 11.68 -0.96
N GLN A 12 7.15 11.80 -2.28
CA GLN A 12 6.27 12.58 -3.16
C GLN A 12 6.07 11.88 -4.51
N TRP A 13 4.87 12.03 -5.04
CA TRP A 13 4.47 11.65 -6.39
C TRP A 13 3.83 12.88 -7.02
N SER A 14 4.43 13.42 -8.09
CA SER A 14 3.84 14.54 -8.81
C SER A 14 2.52 14.13 -9.47
N PHE A 15 1.67 15.11 -9.78
CA PHE A 15 0.47 14.84 -10.56
C PHE A 15 0.79 14.11 -11.88
N ASP A 16 1.80 14.58 -12.62
CA ASP A 16 2.23 13.94 -13.87
C ASP A 16 2.64 12.48 -13.64
N TYR A 17 3.38 12.20 -12.55
CA TYR A 17 3.75 10.83 -12.20
C TYR A 17 2.52 9.96 -11.92
N LEU A 18 1.54 10.47 -11.15
CA LEU A 18 0.31 9.73 -10.87
C LEU A 18 -0.52 9.51 -12.13
N TYR A 19 -0.52 10.47 -13.06
CA TYR A 19 -1.22 10.36 -14.32
C TYR A 19 -0.54 9.35 -15.27
N ASP A 20 0.78 9.38 -15.38
CA ASP A 20 1.55 8.42 -16.19
C ASP A 20 1.45 6.98 -15.66
N HIS A 21 1.17 6.83 -14.36
CA HIS A 21 0.93 5.56 -13.68
C HIS A 21 -0.54 5.39 -13.32
N SER A 22 -1.40 5.63 -14.30
CA SER A 22 -2.83 5.39 -14.19
C SER A 22 -3.37 4.81 -15.48
N SER A 23 -4.51 4.12 -15.36
CA SER A 23 -5.21 3.49 -16.47
C SER A 23 -6.71 3.79 -16.37
N GLU A 24 -7.40 3.79 -17.52
CA GLU A 24 -8.85 3.83 -17.52
C GLU A 24 -9.39 2.52 -16.93
N GLN A 25 -10.20 2.64 -15.88
CA GLN A 25 -10.84 1.52 -15.22
C GLN A 25 -12.32 1.80 -15.01
N GLU A 26 -13.14 0.75 -15.06
CA GLU A 26 -14.52 0.85 -14.65
C GLU A 26 -14.60 0.85 -13.13
N VAL A 27 -15.04 1.95 -12.56
CA VAL A 27 -15.30 2.10 -11.13
C VAL A 27 -16.78 1.86 -10.90
N SER A 28 -17.08 0.75 -10.23
CA SER A 28 -18.44 0.37 -9.86
C SER A 28 -18.75 0.81 -8.43
N GLY A 29 -19.80 1.61 -8.27
CA GLY A 29 -20.52 1.79 -7.01
C GLY A 29 -21.68 0.81 -6.89
N GLY A 30 -22.41 0.85 -5.77
CA GLY A 30 -23.48 -0.12 -5.49
C GLY A 30 -24.61 -0.18 -6.54
N THR A 31 -24.83 0.88 -7.32
CA THR A 31 -25.91 0.95 -8.33
C THR A 31 -25.48 1.56 -9.67
N VAL A 32 -24.29 2.14 -9.76
CA VAL A 32 -23.82 2.87 -10.94
C VAL A 32 -22.35 2.56 -11.16
N ALA A 33 -21.96 2.35 -12.41
CA ALA A 33 -20.56 2.25 -12.83
C ALA A 33 -20.20 3.43 -13.72
N THR A 34 -18.94 3.86 -13.65
CA THR A 34 -18.37 4.87 -14.55
C THR A 34 -16.96 4.48 -14.93
N VAL A 35 -16.51 4.87 -16.12
CA VAL A 35 -15.10 4.80 -16.48
C VAL A 35 -14.39 6.02 -15.92
N ALA A 36 -13.25 5.81 -15.27
CA ALA A 36 -12.41 6.88 -14.74
C ALA A 36 -10.94 6.51 -14.85
N GLN A 37 -10.06 7.52 -14.87
CA GLN A 37 -8.64 7.33 -14.75
C GLN A 37 -8.29 6.95 -13.30
N ALA A 38 -7.85 5.72 -13.07
CA ALA A 38 -7.48 5.20 -11.76
C ALA A 38 -5.97 4.95 -11.68
N ILE A 39 -5.35 5.39 -10.59
CA ILE A 39 -3.91 5.19 -10.33
C ILE A 39 -3.64 3.69 -10.18
N ASP A 40 -2.53 3.22 -10.75
CA ASP A 40 -2.09 1.84 -10.65
C ASP A 40 -1.96 1.41 -9.17
N GLY A 41 -2.49 0.23 -8.85
CA GLY A 41 -2.51 -0.29 -7.48
C GLY A 41 -1.12 -0.32 -6.83
N SER A 42 -0.07 -0.60 -7.61
CA SER A 42 1.32 -0.62 -7.13
C SER A 42 1.80 0.74 -6.59
N VAL A 43 1.35 1.86 -7.18
CA VAL A 43 1.65 3.21 -6.69
C VAL A 43 0.90 3.48 -5.39
N LEU A 44 -0.37 3.08 -5.31
CA LEU A 44 -1.20 3.26 -4.12
C LEU A 44 -0.66 2.46 -2.93
N VAL A 45 -0.25 1.20 -3.17
CA VAL A 45 0.41 0.37 -2.15
C VAL A 45 1.68 1.04 -1.65
N ALA A 46 2.56 1.51 -2.54
CA ALA A 46 3.77 2.20 -2.12
C ALA A 46 3.44 3.43 -1.25
N ALA A 47 2.50 4.29 -1.69
CA ALA A 47 2.10 5.46 -0.93
C ALA A 47 1.52 5.12 0.46
N LYS A 48 0.78 4.01 0.57
CA LYS A 48 0.23 3.50 1.83
C LYS A 48 1.33 2.99 2.76
N LEU A 49 2.33 2.27 2.24
CA LEU A 49 3.48 1.82 3.01
C LEU A 49 4.30 3.00 3.58
N HIS A 50 4.41 4.11 2.84
CA HIS A 50 5.01 5.33 3.39
C HIS A 50 4.21 5.96 4.55
N SER A 51 2.90 5.73 4.63
CA SER A 51 2.06 6.23 5.74
C SER A 51 2.18 5.33 6.98
N GLY A 52 2.33 4.01 6.78
CA GLY A 52 2.63 3.01 7.81
C GLY A 52 1.57 2.85 8.90
N ARG A 53 0.33 3.31 8.66
CA ARG A 53 -0.77 3.16 9.63
C ARG A 53 -1.39 1.77 9.50
N GLU A 54 -1.94 1.28 10.60
CA GLU A 54 -2.66 0.00 10.60
C GLU A 54 -3.83 -0.03 9.62
N THR A 55 -4.59 1.06 9.48
CA THR A 55 -5.63 1.20 8.44
C THR A 55 -5.05 1.07 7.04
N ASP A 56 -3.89 1.68 6.79
CA ASP A 56 -3.25 1.66 5.48
C ASP A 56 -2.70 0.26 5.15
N LEU A 57 -2.22 -0.50 6.14
CA LEU A 57 -1.84 -1.90 5.93
C LEU A 57 -3.04 -2.81 5.65
N ARG A 58 -4.20 -2.55 6.26
CA ARG A 58 -5.44 -3.26 5.92
C ARG A 58 -5.85 -2.98 4.47
N ASP A 59 -5.75 -1.73 4.03
CA ASP A 59 -5.98 -1.36 2.63
C ASP A 59 -4.99 -2.09 1.70
N VAL A 60 -3.70 -2.16 2.06
CA VAL A 60 -2.68 -2.89 1.28
C VAL A 60 -3.03 -4.37 1.20
N LEU A 61 -3.38 -5.02 2.32
CA LEU A 61 -3.78 -6.43 2.32
C LEU A 61 -5.01 -6.70 1.45
N ALA A 62 -5.96 -5.79 1.41
CA ALA A 62 -7.17 -5.93 0.61
C ALA A 62 -6.90 -5.94 -0.90
N VAL A 63 -5.77 -5.38 -1.34
CA VAL A 63 -5.37 -5.32 -2.76
C VAL A 63 -4.15 -6.18 -3.10
N ALA A 64 -3.40 -6.65 -2.09
CA ALA A 64 -2.16 -7.39 -2.28
C ALA A 64 -2.36 -8.73 -2.99
N GLU A 65 -3.55 -9.35 -2.89
CA GLU A 65 -3.90 -10.56 -3.64
C GLU A 65 -3.94 -10.32 -5.16
N GLU A 66 -4.19 -9.09 -5.61
CA GLU A 66 -4.38 -8.74 -7.01
C GLU A 66 -3.16 -8.00 -7.61
N ILE A 67 -2.15 -7.70 -6.80
CA ILE A 67 -1.00 -6.88 -7.17
C ILE A 67 0.29 -7.68 -7.07
N ASP A 68 1.10 -7.60 -8.12
CA ASP A 68 2.50 -8.03 -8.08
C ASP A 68 3.32 -7.07 -7.21
N LEU A 69 3.70 -7.53 -6.00
CA LEU A 69 4.46 -6.73 -5.03
C LEU A 69 5.81 -6.26 -5.57
N ASP A 70 6.42 -6.96 -6.53
CA ASP A 70 7.68 -6.51 -7.14
C ASP A 70 7.49 -5.19 -7.91
N THR A 71 6.29 -4.96 -8.46
CA THR A 71 5.96 -3.70 -9.13
C THR A 71 5.80 -2.52 -8.16
N VAL A 72 5.63 -2.78 -6.87
CA VAL A 72 5.55 -1.75 -5.81
C VAL A 72 6.93 -1.14 -5.56
N THR A 73 8.01 -1.95 -5.61
CA THR A 73 9.38 -1.51 -5.31
C THR A 73 9.80 -0.28 -6.12
N ARG A 74 9.44 -0.22 -7.42
CA ARG A 74 9.76 0.93 -8.30
C ARG A 74 9.11 2.25 -7.85
N HIS A 75 8.08 2.17 -7.01
CA HIS A 75 7.34 3.32 -6.48
C HIS A 75 7.69 3.62 -5.02
N LEU A 76 8.31 2.66 -4.31
CA LEU A 76 8.54 2.69 -2.87
C LEU A 76 9.80 3.46 -2.46
N HIS A 77 10.91 3.32 -3.18
CA HIS A 77 12.16 3.98 -2.81
C HIS A 77 12.13 5.48 -3.14
N ARG A 78 11.55 6.30 -2.23
CA ARG A 78 11.37 7.76 -2.37
C ARG A 78 11.47 8.47 -1.03
N GLY A 79 11.91 9.72 -1.08
CA GLY A 79 11.99 10.56 0.12
C GLY A 79 13.12 10.13 1.04
N ASP A 80 12.89 10.24 2.35
CA ASP A 80 13.83 9.86 3.39
C ASP A 80 13.80 8.32 3.60
N GLU A 81 14.91 7.67 3.28
CA GLU A 81 15.09 6.22 3.34
C GLU A 81 15.08 5.68 4.78
N ASP A 82 15.60 6.43 5.75
CA ASP A 82 15.61 6.03 7.16
C ASP A 82 14.20 6.06 7.75
N ALA A 83 13.45 7.12 7.41
CA ALA A 83 12.06 7.25 7.78
C ALA A 83 11.19 6.20 7.09
N LEU A 84 11.45 5.89 5.81
CA LEU A 84 10.79 4.80 5.10
C LEU A 84 11.07 3.47 5.80
N ARG A 85 12.34 3.13 6.08
CA ARG A 85 12.72 1.91 6.81
C ARG A 85 11.93 1.78 8.10
N THR A 86 11.87 2.86 8.90
CA THR A 86 11.09 2.93 10.14
C THR A 86 9.60 2.61 9.93
N GLN A 87 8.98 3.11 8.84
CA GLN A 87 7.58 2.78 8.54
C GLN A 87 7.39 1.31 8.15
N LEU A 88 8.34 0.73 7.39
CA LEU A 88 8.27 -0.67 6.98
C LEU A 88 8.48 -1.62 8.16
N GLU A 89 9.42 -1.31 9.06
CA GLU A 89 9.65 -2.05 10.31
C GLU A 89 8.41 -2.02 11.21
N ARG A 90 7.82 -0.83 11.42
CA ARG A 90 6.54 -0.72 12.11
C ARG A 90 5.44 -1.53 11.41
N GLY A 91 5.47 -1.57 10.09
CA GLY A 91 4.53 -2.36 9.32
C GLY A 91 4.65 -3.85 9.62
N LEU A 92 5.88 -4.38 9.73
CA LEU A 92 6.13 -5.75 10.17
C LEU A 92 5.56 -6.04 11.56
N GLU A 93 5.75 -5.12 12.52
CA GLU A 93 5.18 -5.26 13.86
C GLU A 93 3.64 -5.35 13.85
N ILE A 94 2.99 -4.56 13.00
CA ILE A 94 1.52 -4.57 12.84
C ILE A 94 1.05 -5.87 12.19
N LEU A 95 1.77 -6.38 11.18
CA LEU A 95 1.45 -7.65 10.52
C LEU A 95 1.54 -8.85 11.47
N ASP A 96 2.37 -8.76 12.51
CA ASP A 96 2.48 -9.76 13.58
C ASP A 96 1.39 -9.64 14.66
N GLY A 97 0.57 -8.59 14.62
CA GLY A 97 -0.48 -8.32 15.60
C GLY A 97 -1.84 -8.91 15.24
N GLU A 98 -2.58 -9.41 16.24
CA GLU A 98 -3.95 -9.93 16.08
C GLU A 98 -4.97 -8.82 15.78
N ASP A 99 -4.69 -7.58 16.21
CA ASP A 99 -5.57 -6.42 15.99
C ASP A 99 -5.81 -6.13 14.51
N LEU A 100 -4.81 -6.41 13.66
CA LEU A 100 -4.91 -6.24 12.22
C LEU A 100 -6.02 -7.11 11.62
N LYS A 101 -6.12 -8.38 12.03
CA LYS A 101 -7.14 -9.32 11.53
C LYS A 101 -8.54 -8.89 11.97
N HIS A 102 -8.67 -8.41 13.21
CA HIS A 102 -9.92 -7.85 13.72
C HIS A 102 -10.33 -6.59 12.97
N GLY A 103 -9.40 -5.66 12.77
CA GLY A 103 -9.63 -4.44 12.00
C GLY A 103 -9.99 -4.75 10.54
N PHE A 104 -9.34 -5.73 9.92
CA PHE A 104 -9.62 -6.09 8.52
C PHE A 104 -11.05 -6.60 8.35
N ARG A 105 -11.49 -7.51 9.23
CA ARG A 105 -12.88 -8.01 9.25
C ARG A 105 -13.89 -6.88 9.50
N SER A 106 -13.53 -5.89 10.30
CA SER A 106 -14.39 -4.71 10.54
C SER A 106 -14.58 -3.88 9.28
N ASP A 107 -13.51 -3.63 8.52
CA ASP A 107 -13.53 -2.75 7.35
C ASP A 107 -14.11 -3.45 6.10
N PHE A 108 -13.79 -4.73 5.92
CA PHE A 108 -14.12 -5.50 4.70
C PHE A 108 -15.20 -6.59 4.92
N GLY A 109 -15.80 -6.66 6.12
CA GLY A 109 -16.89 -7.59 6.44
C GLY A 109 -16.44 -9.01 6.77
N ALA A 110 -17.30 -10.01 6.51
CA ALA A 110 -17.03 -11.43 6.86
C ALA A 110 -15.82 -12.06 6.12
N SER A 111 -15.19 -11.30 5.22
CA SER A 111 -13.95 -11.58 4.54
C SER A 111 -12.82 -11.80 5.56
N THR A 112 -12.20 -12.97 5.53
CA THR A 112 -10.94 -13.21 6.24
C THR A 112 -9.79 -12.88 5.31
N VAL A 113 -8.84 -12.07 5.78
CA VAL A 113 -7.57 -11.90 5.10
C VAL A 113 -6.87 -13.25 4.95
N SER A 114 -6.29 -13.53 3.78
CA SER A 114 -5.51 -14.73 3.55
C SER A 114 -4.20 -14.70 4.36
N GLU A 115 -3.91 -15.80 5.08
CA GLU A 115 -2.63 -15.96 5.79
C GLU A 115 -1.44 -15.99 4.82
N GLU A 116 -1.66 -16.45 3.58
CA GLU A 116 -0.66 -16.41 2.51
C GLU A 116 -0.32 -14.97 2.14
N THR A 117 -1.34 -14.13 1.91
CA THR A 117 -1.15 -12.71 1.59
C THR A 117 -0.46 -11.93 2.71
N ILE A 118 -0.77 -12.25 3.98
CA ILE A 118 -0.03 -11.69 5.13
C ILE A 118 1.44 -12.11 5.07
N THR A 119 1.71 -13.39 4.79
CA THR A 119 3.06 -13.94 4.72
C THR A 119 3.86 -13.33 3.57
N ASP A 120 3.25 -13.16 2.41
CA ASP A 120 3.87 -12.56 1.23
C ASP A 120 4.19 -11.09 1.47
N LEU A 121 3.23 -10.33 2.00
CA LEU A 121 3.46 -8.93 2.35
C LEU A 121 4.55 -8.79 3.41
N ARG A 122 4.56 -9.65 4.44
CA ARG A 122 5.62 -9.66 5.45
C ARG A 122 6.99 -9.93 4.84
N THR A 123 7.07 -10.94 3.98
CA THR A 123 8.31 -11.31 3.29
C THR A 123 8.81 -10.16 2.42
N TYR A 124 7.90 -9.53 1.68
CA TYR A 124 8.20 -8.35 0.89
C TYR A 124 8.73 -7.20 1.75
N LEU A 125 8.02 -6.81 2.83
CA LEU A 125 8.46 -5.71 3.70
C LEU A 125 9.82 -5.98 4.33
N ALA A 126 10.08 -7.20 4.79
CA ALA A 126 11.37 -7.60 5.35
C ALA A 126 12.50 -7.45 4.31
N ALA A 127 12.28 -7.90 3.07
CA ALA A 127 13.25 -7.74 1.99
C ALA A 127 13.51 -6.27 1.63
N GLN A 128 12.51 -5.39 1.73
CA GLN A 128 12.70 -3.95 1.51
C GLN A 128 13.47 -3.29 2.66
N VAL A 129 13.23 -3.68 3.91
CA VAL A 129 13.99 -3.21 5.08
C VAL A 129 15.47 -3.59 4.96
N GLU A 130 15.77 -4.83 4.55
CA GLU A 130 17.15 -5.27 4.33
C GLU A 130 17.87 -4.47 3.24
N GLN A 131 17.16 -4.12 2.15
CA GLN A 131 17.73 -3.30 1.06
C GLN A 131 17.99 -1.85 1.47
N LEU A 132 17.23 -1.33 2.43
CA LEU A 132 17.43 0.00 2.98
C LEU A 132 18.53 0.02 4.05
N SER A 133 19.05 -1.12 4.52
CA SER A 133 20.00 -1.20 5.65
C SER A 133 21.45 -0.86 5.31
#